data_AF-A0AA41BL49-F1
#
_entry.id   AF-A0AA41BL49-F1
#
_cell.length_a   1.000
_cell.length_b   1.000
_cell.length_c   1.000
_cell.angle_alpha   90.00
_cell.angle_beta   90.00
_cell.angle_gamma   90.00
#
_symmetry.space_group_name_H-M   'P 1'
#
loop_
_entity.id
_entity.type
_entity.pdbx_description
1 polymer ?
#
loop_
_entity_poly.entity_id
_entity_poly.type
_entity_poly.pdbx_seq_one_letter_code
_entity_poly.pdbx_strand_id
1 'polypeptide(L)'
;MQQSLKTNIFVFFWGIVFLFFGFTSLNAQVKIEFSPIGEVKKPSQVRARFSESMIPLGNPKFSLYPFEIRCPLQGVQRWVDDKNWVFEFTELLPGGVECTFETKKLKSVAGNSLDEGERFSFHTGGPEIDSSSPYEGG
;
A
#
# COMPACT_ATOMS: atom_id res chain seq x y z
N MET A 1 -53.82 -44.30 -31.03
CA MET A 1 -53.66 -42.90 -30.56
C MET A 1 -52.95 -42.94 -29.20
N GLN A 2 -51.91 -42.11 -29.05
CA GLN A 2 -51.27 -41.68 -27.80
C GLN A 2 -50.41 -42.70 -27.01
N GLN A 3 -49.09 -42.47 -27.00
CA GLN A 3 -48.27 -42.32 -25.78
C GLN A 3 -46.81 -41.98 -26.15
N SER A 4 -46.60 -40.80 -26.73
CA SER A 4 -45.28 -40.16 -26.82
C SER A 4 -45.37 -38.83 -26.09
N LEU A 5 -45.27 -38.85 -24.75
CA LEU A 5 -45.31 -37.61 -23.96
C LEU A 5 -44.74 -37.74 -22.54
N LYS A 6 -43.72 -38.59 -22.30
CA LYS A 6 -43.12 -38.73 -20.95
C LYS A 6 -41.61 -38.51 -20.87
N THR A 7 -40.92 -38.19 -21.97
CA THR A 7 -39.44 -38.12 -21.96
C THR A 7 -38.87 -36.69 -21.96
N ASN A 8 -39.67 -35.63 -22.14
CA ASN A 8 -39.16 -34.26 -22.35
C ASN A 8 -39.28 -33.28 -21.17
N ILE A 9 -39.87 -33.66 -20.04
CA ILE A 9 -40.08 -32.73 -18.90
C ILE A 9 -38.86 -32.66 -17.96
N PHE A 10 -38.08 -33.75 -17.83
CA PHE A 10 -36.96 -33.79 -16.88
C PHE A 10 -35.69 -33.08 -17.37
N VAL A 11 -35.51 -32.97 -18.70
CA VAL A 11 -34.33 -32.32 -19.30
C VAL A 11 -34.43 -30.79 -19.25
N PHE A 12 -35.64 -30.24 -19.30
CA PHE A 12 -35.86 -28.79 -19.28
C PHE A 12 -35.66 -28.16 -17.89
N PHE A 13 -35.96 -28.90 -16.82
CA PHE A 13 -35.84 -28.38 -15.44
C PHE A 13 -34.39 -28.35 -14.93
N TRP A 14 -33.49 -29.14 -15.52
CA TRP A 14 -32.06 -29.17 -15.18
C TRP A 14 -31.19 -28.25 -16.05
N GLY A 15 -31.75 -27.59 -17.06
CA GLY A 15 -31.05 -26.59 -17.89
C GLY A 15 -31.12 -25.16 -17.34
N ILE A 16 -32.14 -24.85 -16.54
CA ILE A 16 -32.38 -23.48 -16.01
C ILE A 16 -31.67 -23.25 -14.67
N VAL A 17 -31.36 -24.30 -13.91
CA VAL A 17 -30.66 -24.20 -12.62
C VAL A 17 -29.15 -23.95 -12.79
N PHE A 18 -28.57 -24.24 -13.97
CA PHE A 18 -27.13 -24.10 -14.22
C PHE A 18 -26.68 -22.72 -14.75
N LEU A 19 -27.61 -21.81 -15.07
CA LEU A 19 -27.32 -20.48 -15.62
C LEU A 19 -27.17 -19.36 -14.57
N PHE A 20 -27.14 -19.72 -13.28
CA PHE A 20 -26.87 -18.79 -12.17
C PHE A 20 -25.46 -18.98 -11.57
N PHE A 21 -24.47 -19.39 -12.37
CA PHE A 21 -23.07 -19.18 -12.00
C PHE A 21 -22.77 -17.67 -12.15
N GLY A 22 -23.07 -16.93 -11.08
CA GLY A 22 -22.79 -15.49 -10.99
C GLY A 22 -21.32 -15.20 -11.26
N PHE A 23 -21.08 -14.28 -12.19
CA PHE A 23 -19.74 -13.71 -12.40
C PHE A 23 -19.35 -12.92 -11.15
N THR A 24 -18.48 -13.49 -10.31
CA THR A 24 -17.83 -12.72 -9.25
C THR A 24 -16.77 -11.83 -9.91
N SER A 25 -16.91 -10.50 -9.79
CA SER A 25 -15.85 -9.59 -10.21
C SER A 25 -14.71 -9.66 -9.20
N LEU A 26 -13.57 -10.20 -9.61
CA LEU A 26 -12.33 -10.07 -8.84
C LEU A 26 -11.85 -8.63 -9.00
N ASN A 27 -12.19 -7.75 -8.06
CA ASN A 27 -11.58 -6.42 -8.02
C ASN A 27 -10.09 -6.60 -7.73
N ALA A 28 -9.24 -6.32 -8.71
CA ALA A 28 -7.81 -6.23 -8.49
C ALA A 28 -7.54 -5.02 -7.60
N GLN A 29 -6.97 -5.26 -6.41
CA GLN A 29 -6.60 -4.23 -5.45
C GLN A 29 -5.09 -4.03 -5.53
N VAL A 30 -4.65 -2.77 -5.55
CA VAL A 30 -3.22 -2.45 -5.50
C VAL A 30 -2.71 -2.76 -4.10
N LYS A 31 -1.66 -3.59 -4.01
CA LYS A 31 -1.00 -3.93 -2.75
C LYS A 31 0.24 -3.07 -2.55
N ILE A 32 0.56 -2.76 -1.30
CA ILE A 32 1.76 -2.03 -0.92
C ILE A 32 2.70 -2.94 -0.13
N GLU A 33 3.97 -2.95 -0.50
CA GLU A 33 5.06 -3.40 0.35
C GLU A 33 5.75 -2.16 0.93
N PHE A 34 5.71 -2.02 2.26
CA PHE A 34 6.13 -0.82 2.97
C PHE A 34 7.34 -1.09 3.87
N SER A 35 8.29 -0.17 3.90
CA SER A 35 9.48 -0.27 4.74
C SER A 35 10.02 1.11 5.12
N PRO A 36 10.43 1.34 6.37
CA PRO A 36 10.37 0.44 7.53
C PRO A 36 8.97 0.35 8.18
N ILE A 37 8.77 -0.66 9.03
CA ILE A 37 7.62 -0.82 9.93
C ILE A 37 8.10 -1.24 11.33
N GLY A 38 7.36 -0.86 12.37
CA GLY A 38 7.71 -1.19 13.77
C GLY A 38 8.92 -0.41 14.31
N GLU A 39 9.72 -1.03 15.15
CA GLU A 39 10.91 -0.37 15.73
C GLU A 39 12.08 -0.34 14.74
N VAL A 40 12.64 0.83 14.47
CA VAL A 40 13.79 1.01 13.57
C VAL A 40 14.74 2.09 14.07
N LYS A 41 16.04 1.81 14.04
CA LYS A 41 17.06 2.79 14.44
C LYS A 41 17.43 3.71 13.28
N LYS A 42 17.31 5.02 13.49
CA LYS A 42 17.78 6.10 12.60
C LYS A 42 17.45 5.86 11.10
N PRO A 43 16.18 5.66 10.72
CA PRO A 43 15.83 5.49 9.31
C PRO A 43 16.07 6.80 8.54
N SER A 44 16.74 6.72 7.39
CA SER A 44 16.96 7.88 6.50
C SER A 44 15.84 8.08 5.48
N GLN A 45 15.08 7.02 5.19
CA GLN A 45 14.01 7.04 4.21
C GLN A 45 12.93 6.01 4.52
N VAL A 46 11.75 6.26 3.96
CA VAL A 46 10.62 5.34 3.88
C VAL A 46 10.40 5.00 2.41
N ARG A 47 10.04 3.74 2.13
CA ARG A 47 9.72 3.24 0.79
C ARG A 47 8.37 2.57 0.79
N ALA A 48 7.60 2.85 -0.25
CA ALA A 48 6.39 2.12 -0.59
C ALA A 48 6.53 1.59 -2.02
N ARG A 49 6.46 0.26 -2.17
CA ARG A 49 6.43 -0.42 -3.45
C ARG A 49 5.01 -0.90 -3.73
N PHE A 50 4.43 -0.39 -4.80
CA PHE A 50 3.10 -0.76 -5.25
C PHE A 50 3.17 -1.99 -6.17
N SER A 51 2.16 -2.86 -6.13
CA SER A 51 2.09 -4.03 -7.03
C SER A 51 1.92 -3.64 -8.50
N GLU A 52 1.38 -2.44 -8.75
CA GLU A 52 1.04 -1.90 -10.07
C GLU A 52 1.55 -0.47 -10.24
N SER A 53 1.59 -0.01 -11.49
CA SER A 53 2.02 1.35 -11.85
C SER A 53 1.00 2.36 -11.32
N MET A 54 1.41 3.24 -10.41
CA MET A 54 0.57 4.30 -9.83
C MET A 54 0.67 5.62 -10.59
N ILE A 55 1.77 5.81 -11.30
CA ILE A 55 2.01 6.97 -12.17
C ILE A 55 2.40 6.49 -13.58
N PRO A 56 2.30 7.33 -14.62
CA PRO A 56 2.78 6.97 -15.94
C PRO A 56 4.28 6.65 -15.93
N LEU A 57 4.66 5.57 -16.62
CA LEU A 57 6.07 5.18 -16.78
C LEU A 57 6.87 6.31 -17.44
N GLY A 58 8.09 6.54 -16.95
CA GLY A 58 9.00 7.56 -17.48
C GLY A 58 8.75 8.99 -16.96
N ASN A 59 7.83 9.18 -16.01
CA ASN A 59 7.59 10.49 -15.39
C ASN A 59 7.78 10.48 -13.85
N PRO A 60 9.02 10.33 -13.33
CA PRO A 60 9.26 10.28 -11.88
C PRO A 60 8.97 11.60 -11.14
N LYS A 61 8.76 12.71 -11.85
CA LYS A 61 8.39 14.01 -11.27
C LYS A 61 6.87 14.19 -11.13
N PHE A 62 6.10 13.11 -11.30
CA PHE A 62 4.66 13.15 -11.22
C PHE A 62 4.17 13.55 -9.82
N SER A 63 3.32 14.57 -9.75
CA SER A 63 2.82 15.14 -8.49
C SER A 63 1.64 14.35 -7.92
N LEU A 64 1.86 13.07 -7.63
CA LEU A 64 0.91 12.21 -6.91
C LEU A 64 1.54 11.78 -5.59
N TYR A 65 0.84 12.07 -4.50
CA TYR A 65 1.30 11.81 -3.13
C TYR A 65 0.39 10.75 -2.50
N PRO A 66 0.86 9.48 -2.38
CA PRO A 66 -0.01 8.37 -2.03
C PRO A 66 -0.47 8.30 -0.58
N PHE A 67 0.18 9.06 0.31
CA PHE A 67 -0.04 8.99 1.74
C PHE A 67 -0.42 10.35 2.33
N GLU A 68 -1.23 10.31 3.38
CA GLU A 68 -1.26 11.32 4.42
C GLU A 68 -0.18 10.97 5.46
N ILE A 69 0.73 11.91 5.72
CA ILE A 69 1.93 11.67 6.54
C ILE A 69 1.78 12.42 7.86
N ARG A 70 1.84 11.69 8.97
CA ARG A 70 1.89 12.25 10.32
C ARG A 70 3.24 11.87 10.94
N CYS A 71 4.18 12.80 10.87
CA CYS A 71 5.54 12.61 11.37
C CYS A 71 6.05 13.97 11.89
N PRO A 72 6.76 14.04 13.04
CA PRO A 72 7.25 15.31 13.58
C PRO A 72 8.31 15.99 12.71
N LEU A 73 9.05 15.21 11.91
CA LEU A 73 10.10 15.70 11.03
C LEU A 73 9.60 15.82 9.58
N GLN A 74 10.12 16.83 8.88
CA GLN A 74 9.83 17.07 7.48
C GLN A 74 10.69 16.19 6.56
N GLY A 75 10.19 15.97 5.35
CA GLY A 75 10.89 15.22 4.32
C GLY A 75 10.33 15.47 2.93
N VAL A 76 11.02 14.91 1.93
CA VAL A 76 10.72 15.09 0.52
C VAL A 76 10.11 13.82 -0.04
N GLN A 77 8.98 13.98 -0.74
CA GLN A 77 8.28 12.90 -1.43
C GLN A 77 8.71 12.84 -2.89
N ARG A 78 9.08 11.66 -3.39
CA ARG A 78 9.41 11.46 -4.80
C ARG A 78 9.10 10.05 -5.30
N TRP A 79 8.78 9.95 -6.58
CA TRP A 79 8.74 8.67 -7.27
C TRP A 79 10.14 8.32 -7.78
N VAL A 80 10.56 7.08 -7.53
CA VAL A 80 11.80 6.51 -8.08
C VAL A 80 11.51 5.94 -9.46
N ASP A 81 10.37 5.28 -9.62
CA ASP A 81 9.81 4.80 -10.88
C ASP A 81 8.27 4.80 -10.79
N ASP A 82 7.59 4.09 -11.68
CA ASP A 82 6.13 4.05 -11.73
C ASP A 82 5.46 3.28 -10.59
N LYS A 83 6.22 2.48 -9.83
CA LYS A 83 5.74 1.62 -8.75
C LYS A 83 6.42 1.86 -7.40
N ASN A 84 7.49 2.64 -7.36
CA ASN A 84 8.28 2.86 -6.16
C ASN A 84 8.25 4.34 -5.78
N TRP A 85 7.67 4.60 -4.61
CA TRP A 85 7.63 5.92 -4.00
C TRP A 85 8.51 5.95 -2.76
N VAL A 86 9.15 7.09 -2.52
CA VAL A 86 10.06 7.31 -1.40
C VAL A 86 9.71 8.61 -0.69
N PHE A 87 9.75 8.56 0.64
CA PHE A 87 9.85 9.73 1.50
C PHE A 87 11.22 9.77 2.14
N GLU A 88 11.96 10.83 1.89
CA GLU A 88 13.34 11.02 2.34
C GLU A 88 13.37 12.12 3.40
N PHE A 89 13.88 11.80 4.58
CA PHE A 89 13.94 12.76 5.68
C PHE A 89 15.02 13.80 5.43
N THR A 90 14.77 15.05 5.82
CA THR A 90 15.74 16.14 5.64
C THR A 90 16.89 16.04 6.65
N GLU A 91 16.63 15.42 7.79
CA GLU A 91 17.55 15.25 8.92
C GLU A 91 17.40 13.84 9.50
N LEU A 92 18.38 13.42 10.31
CA LEU A 92 18.32 12.14 11.00
C LEU A 92 17.26 12.17 12.10
N LEU A 93 16.48 11.08 12.22
CA LEU A 93 15.47 11.00 13.25
C LEU A 93 16.12 10.73 14.63
N PRO A 94 15.80 11.53 15.65
CA PRO A 94 16.18 11.22 17.03
C PRO A 94 15.39 10.02 17.56
N GLY A 95 15.81 9.48 18.71
CA GLY A 95 15.03 8.50 19.47
C GLY A 95 13.70 9.09 19.98
N GLY A 96 12.68 8.24 20.16
CA GLY A 96 11.36 8.65 20.65
C GLY A 96 10.42 9.26 19.61
N VAL A 97 10.71 9.07 18.32
CA VAL A 97 9.85 9.55 17.22
C VAL A 97 8.96 8.42 16.74
N GLU A 98 7.69 8.72 16.47
CA GLU A 98 6.75 7.85 15.79
C GLU A 98 6.24 8.54 14.52
N CYS A 99 6.21 7.80 13.41
CA CYS A 99 5.70 8.31 12.14
C CYS A 99 4.67 7.33 11.56
N THR A 100 3.53 7.88 11.12
CA THR A 100 2.41 7.14 10.53
C THR A 100 2.14 7.62 9.11
N PHE A 101 1.84 6.68 8.23
CA PHE A 101 1.53 6.89 6.81
C PHE A 101 0.19 6.21 6.53
N GLU A 102 -0.81 6.98 6.10
CA GLU A 102 -2.16 6.50 5.82
C GLU A 102 -2.47 6.68 4.33
N THR A 103 -2.91 5.62 3.65
CA THR A 103 -3.14 5.66 2.20
C THR A 103 -4.32 6.57 1.84
N LYS A 104 -4.14 7.35 0.76
CA LYS A 104 -5.19 8.18 0.16
C LYS A 104 -6.00 7.40 -0.86
N LYS A 105 -7.23 7.85 -1.11
CA LYS A 105 -8.09 7.31 -2.17
C LYS A 105 -7.50 7.57 -3.55
N LEU A 106 -6.85 6.57 -4.12
CA LEU A 106 -6.16 6.67 -5.40
C LEU A 106 -6.42 5.44 -6.27
N LYS A 107 -6.08 5.56 -7.55
CA LYS A 107 -6.14 4.45 -8.51
C LYS A 107 -4.81 4.28 -9.20
N SER A 108 -4.48 3.04 -9.55
CA SER A 108 -3.37 2.75 -10.46
C SER A 108 -3.66 3.30 -11.86
N VAL A 109 -2.64 3.35 -12.71
CA VAL A 109 -2.77 3.69 -14.13
C VAL A 109 -3.75 2.74 -14.84
N ALA A 110 -3.86 1.49 -14.38
CA ALA A 110 -4.82 0.51 -14.90
C ALA A 110 -6.26 0.72 -14.38
N GLY A 111 -6.46 1.66 -13.45
CA GLY A 111 -7.78 1.98 -12.88
C GLY A 111 -8.17 1.16 -11.65
N ASN A 112 -7.28 0.27 -11.17
CA ASN A 112 -7.47 -0.52 -9.96
C ASN A 112 -7.36 0.37 -8.72
N SER A 113 -8.18 0.12 -7.71
CA SER A 113 -8.20 0.97 -6.51
C SER A 113 -7.06 0.60 -5.56
N LEU A 114 -6.43 1.64 -5.00
CA LEU A 114 -5.61 1.50 -3.80
C LEU A 114 -6.54 1.44 -2.58
N ASP A 115 -6.20 0.62 -1.58
CA ASP A 115 -6.95 0.60 -0.33
C ASP A 115 -6.86 1.97 0.35
N GLU A 116 -7.98 2.54 0.76
CA GLU A 116 -8.03 3.86 1.41
C GLU A 116 -7.99 3.67 2.94
N GLY A 117 -7.10 4.38 3.63
CA GLY A 117 -6.97 4.30 5.08
C GLY A 117 -6.12 3.13 5.59
N GLU A 118 -5.42 2.41 4.72
CA GLU A 118 -4.38 1.46 5.12
C GLU A 118 -3.24 2.21 5.81
N ARG A 119 -2.83 1.74 7.00
CA ARG A 119 -1.87 2.46 7.86
C ARG A 119 -0.57 1.68 8.01
N PHE A 120 0.52 2.40 7.83
CA PHE A 120 1.88 1.94 8.09
C PHE A 120 2.53 2.85 9.12
N SER A 121 3.28 2.28 10.05
CA SER A 121 3.95 3.06 11.10
C SER A 121 5.28 2.45 11.50
N PHE A 122 6.18 3.32 11.93
CA PHE A 122 7.42 2.94 12.58
C PHE A 122 7.72 3.91 13.74
N HIS A 123 8.56 3.48 14.67
CA HIS A 123 9.10 4.33 15.74
C HIS A 123 10.60 4.11 15.95
N THR A 124 11.30 5.11 16.47
CA THR A 124 12.76 5.07 16.69
C THR A 124 13.20 4.56 18.06
N GLY A 125 12.33 3.81 18.73
CA GLY A 125 12.58 3.32 20.09
C GLY A 125 12.63 4.46 21.12
N GLY A 126 13.21 4.18 22.29
CA GLY A 126 13.35 5.17 23.37
C GLY A 126 14.41 6.26 23.08
N PRO A 127 14.55 7.26 23.97
CA PRO A 127 15.58 8.30 23.84
C PRO A 127 16.99 7.69 23.76
N GLU A 128 17.79 8.12 22.80
CA GLU A 128 19.18 7.69 22.63
C GLU A 128 20.13 8.76 23.17
N ILE A 129 21.12 8.38 23.99
CA ILE A 129 22.19 9.27 24.47
C ILE A 129 23.28 9.29 23.42
N ASP A 130 23.40 10.39 22.66
CA ASP A 130 24.32 10.49 21.52
C ASP A 130 25.76 10.88 21.91
N SER A 131 26.03 11.28 23.16
CA SER A 131 27.40 11.54 23.61
C SER A 131 27.62 11.40 25.13
N SER A 132 28.71 10.72 25.50
CA SER A 132 29.36 10.87 26.81
C SER A 132 30.81 11.23 26.52
N SER A 133 31.22 12.49 26.66
CA SER A 133 32.64 12.85 26.60
C SER A 133 33.29 12.51 27.94
N PRO A 134 34.31 11.62 28.03
CA PRO A 134 35.09 11.47 29.24
C PRO A 134 35.81 12.78 29.53
N TYR A 135 35.72 13.26 30.76
CA TYR A 135 36.50 14.39 31.22
C TYR A 135 37.96 13.93 31.37
N GLU A 136 38.83 14.34 30.45
CA GLU A 136 40.27 14.10 30.54
C GLU A 136 40.85 15.12 31.53
N GLY A 137 40.95 14.71 32.79
CA GLY A 137 41.53 15.52 33.87
C GLY A 137 43.04 15.67 33.66
N GLY A 138 43.50 16.93 33.65
CA GLY A 138 44.91 17.31 33.58
C GLY A 138 45.66 17.17 34.90
#